data_AF-A0A4U0ZFL9-F1
#
_entry.id   AF-A0A4U0ZFL9-F1
#
_cell.length_a   1.000
_cell.length_b   1.000
_cell.length_c   1.000
_cell.angle_alpha   90.00
_cell.angle_beta   90.00
_cell.angle_gamma   90.00
#
_symmetry.space_group_name_H-M   'P 1'
#
loop_
_entity.id
_entity.type
_entity.pdbx_description
1 polymer ?
#
loop_
_entity_poly.entity_id
_entity_poly.type
_entity_poly.pdbx_seq_one_letter_code
_entity_poly.pdbx_strand_id
1 'polypeptide(L)'
;MKFRYVLSSLVTALSLGFSATAVHAMASSTDETVDVQIIDYSGKPPFKRKIVSLSVNDVAQLESVGQEAIEYVEVKEVIMRGKPPYRRVTTMMPVYDVAQLEVLDEKADTQKRGTRPPFKRQ
;
A
#
# COMPACT_ATOMS: atom_id res chain seq x y z
N MET A 1 35.97 -13.92 -54.04
CA MET A 1 36.39 -15.34 -54.08
C MET A 1 35.79 -16.06 -52.90
N LYS A 2 35.34 -17.29 -53.15
CA LYS A 2 34.56 -18.16 -52.26
C LYS A 2 35.53 -18.94 -51.38
N PHE A 3 35.26 -19.09 -50.09
CA PHE A 3 35.81 -20.21 -49.31
C PHE A 3 34.72 -20.81 -48.44
N ARG A 4 34.24 -21.98 -48.88
CA ARG A 4 33.40 -22.92 -48.15
C ARG A 4 34.22 -24.20 -48.01
N TYR A 5 34.61 -24.58 -46.79
CA TYR A 5 35.00 -25.93 -46.35
C TYR A 5 34.93 -25.86 -44.80
N VAL A 6 33.94 -26.42 -44.10
CA VAL A 6 33.63 -27.84 -43.80
C VAL A 6 34.73 -28.51 -42.97
N LEU A 7 34.28 -29.34 -42.02
CA LEU A 7 34.98 -30.15 -41.01
C LEU A 7 35.14 -29.45 -39.65
N SER A 8 34.82 -30.04 -38.50
CA SER A 8 34.43 -31.41 -38.17
C SER A 8 33.77 -31.42 -36.79
N SER A 9 32.91 -32.40 -36.54
CA SER A 9 32.31 -32.73 -35.25
C SER A 9 33.32 -32.92 -34.13
N LEU A 10 33.09 -32.29 -32.97
CA LEU A 10 33.60 -32.78 -31.68
C LEU A 10 32.46 -32.75 -30.66
N VAL A 11 32.11 -33.93 -30.20
CA VAL A 11 31.07 -34.21 -29.20
C VAL A 11 31.68 -34.09 -27.79
N THR A 12 30.85 -33.58 -26.86
CA THR A 12 30.91 -33.61 -25.38
C THR A 12 31.92 -32.74 -24.60
N ALA A 13 31.38 -31.78 -23.85
CA ALA A 13 31.75 -31.56 -22.44
C ALA A 13 30.60 -30.88 -21.68
N LEU A 14 30.14 -31.58 -20.64
CA LEU A 14 29.15 -31.22 -19.63
C LEU A 14 29.58 -29.95 -18.87
N SER A 15 28.75 -28.90 -18.86
CA SER A 15 28.77 -27.90 -17.78
C SER A 15 27.34 -27.49 -17.43
N LEU A 16 27.03 -27.68 -16.15
CA LEU A 16 25.79 -27.28 -15.52
C LEU A 16 25.65 -25.76 -15.62
N GLY A 17 24.61 -25.32 -16.33
CA GLY A 17 24.16 -23.93 -16.36
C GLY A 17 22.70 -23.85 -15.95
N PHE A 18 22.37 -24.32 -14.74
CA PHE A 18 21.11 -23.95 -14.09
C PHE A 18 21.21 -22.46 -13.76
N SER A 19 20.77 -21.61 -14.68
CA SER A 19 20.45 -20.21 -14.40
C SER A 19 19.04 -19.99 -14.85
N ALA A 20 18.16 -20.01 -13.85
CA ALA A 20 16.75 -19.74 -13.93
C ALA A 20 16.48 -18.56 -14.87
N THR A 21 15.78 -18.83 -15.97
CA THR A 21 14.89 -17.82 -16.54
C THR A 21 13.89 -17.51 -15.43
N ALA A 22 14.13 -16.43 -14.70
CA ALA A 22 13.11 -15.79 -13.89
C ALA A 22 12.00 -15.37 -14.86
N VAL A 23 11.07 -16.29 -15.11
CA VAL A 23 9.74 -15.95 -15.56
C VAL A 23 9.21 -15.04 -14.47
N HIS A 24 9.32 -13.74 -14.69
CA HIS A 24 8.46 -12.78 -14.05
C HIS A 24 7.05 -13.30 -14.33
N ALA A 25 6.44 -13.93 -13.34
CA ALA A 25 5.01 -14.11 -13.30
C ALA A 25 4.46 -12.69 -13.29
N MET A 26 4.17 -12.18 -14.48
CA MET A 26 3.25 -11.07 -14.64
C MET A 26 2.00 -11.55 -13.93
N ALA A 27 1.71 -10.95 -12.77
CA ALA A 27 0.43 -11.16 -12.10
C ALA A 27 -0.62 -10.80 -13.14
N SER A 28 -1.23 -11.82 -13.74
CA SER A 28 -2.47 -11.64 -14.47
C SER A 28 -3.42 -11.10 -13.42
N SER A 29 -3.76 -9.83 -13.52
CA SER A 29 -4.95 -9.28 -12.89
C SER A 29 -6.15 -10.01 -13.51
N THR A 30 -6.39 -11.24 -13.06
CA THR A 30 -7.67 -11.90 -13.23
C THR A 30 -8.62 -11.04 -12.42
N ASP A 31 -9.36 -10.18 -13.12
CA ASP A 31 -10.47 -9.43 -12.55
C ASP A 31 -11.54 -10.47 -12.20
N GLU A 32 -11.39 -11.08 -11.03
CA GLU A 32 -12.27 -12.12 -10.54
C GLU A 32 -13.63 -11.47 -10.29
N THR A 33 -14.63 -11.83 -11.10
CA THR A 33 -15.99 -11.32 -10.94
C THR A 33 -16.90 -12.40 -10.39
N VAL A 34 -17.75 -12.04 -9.44
CA VAL A 34 -18.80 -12.91 -8.90
C VAL A 34 -20.17 -12.40 -9.35
N ASP A 35 -20.97 -13.32 -9.91
CA ASP A 35 -22.36 -13.03 -10.28
C ASP A 35 -23.27 -13.13 -9.05
N VAL A 36 -23.88 -12.00 -8.68
CA VAL A 36 -24.83 -11.91 -7.57
C VAL A 36 -26.24 -11.70 -8.13
N GLN A 37 -27.18 -12.54 -7.70
CA GLN A 37 -28.59 -12.37 -8.03
C GLN A 37 -29.25 -11.43 -7.01
N ILE A 38 -29.65 -10.24 -7.47
CA ILE A 38 -30.34 -9.24 -6.66
C ILE A 38 -31.83 -9.28 -6.99
N ILE A 39 -32.67 -9.35 -5.94
CA ILE A 39 -34.13 -9.33 -6.05
C ILE A 39 -34.63 -7.92 -5.75
N ASP A 40 -35.45 -7.38 -6.64
CA ASP A 40 -36.13 -6.10 -6.44
C ASP A 40 -37.46 -6.33 -5.72
N TYR A 41 -37.51 -6.00 -4.43
CA TYR A 41 -38.67 -6.19 -3.55
C TYR A 41 -39.78 -5.14 -3.72
N SER A 42 -39.73 -4.31 -4.77
CA SER A 42 -40.79 -3.35 -5.04
C SER A 42 -42.05 -4.02 -5.62
N GLY A 43 -43.23 -3.57 -5.16
CA GLY A 43 -44.52 -4.00 -5.69
C GLY A 43 -45.11 -5.26 -5.04
N LYS A 44 -46.05 -5.91 -5.76
CA LYS A 44 -46.69 -7.17 -5.34
C LYS A 44 -45.91 -8.35 -5.91
N PRO A 45 -45.80 -9.48 -5.20
CA PRO A 45 -45.16 -10.68 -5.71
C PRO A 45 -45.79 -11.17 -7.02
N PRO A 46 -45.02 -11.82 -7.92
CA PRO A 46 -43.61 -12.22 -7.79
C PRO A 46 -42.61 -11.10 -8.14
N PHE A 47 -41.51 -11.04 -7.39
CA PHE A 47 -40.48 -10.01 -7.53
C PHE A 47 -39.58 -10.24 -8.76
N LYS A 48 -39.14 -9.13 -9.37
CA LYS A 48 -38.18 -9.15 -10.47
C LYS A 48 -36.78 -9.44 -9.92
N ARG A 49 -35.97 -10.17 -10.68
CA ARG A 49 -34.59 -10.53 -10.33
C ARG A 49 -33.63 -10.05 -11.41
N LYS A 50 -32.44 -9.59 -11.02
CA LYS A 50 -31.34 -9.20 -11.92
C LYS A 50 -30.06 -9.88 -11.48
N ILE A 51 -29.22 -10.29 -12.44
CA ILE A 51 -27.88 -10.81 -12.17
C ILE A 51 -26.91 -9.66 -12.41
N VAL A 52 -26.04 -9.40 -11.43
CA VAL A 52 -25.03 -8.33 -11.50
C VAL A 52 -23.67 -8.95 -11.20
N SER A 53 -22.73 -8.79 -12.12
CA SER A 53 -21.34 -9.20 -11.94
C SER A 53 -20.59 -8.13 -11.15
N LEU A 54 -20.02 -8.50 -10.00
CA LEU A 54 -19.26 -7.61 -9.12
C LEU A 54 -17.80 -8.04 -9.10
N SER A 55 -16.88 -7.09 -9.21
CA SER A 55 -15.44 -7.34 -9.06
C SER A 55 -15.11 -7.72 -7.62
N VAL A 56 -14.36 -8.81 -7.45
CA VAL A 56 -13.83 -9.26 -6.17
C VAL A 56 -12.48 -8.58 -5.95
N ASN A 57 -12.39 -7.79 -4.89
CA ASN A 57 -11.12 -7.23 -4.45
C ASN A 57 -10.55 -8.13 -3.35
N ASP A 58 -9.32 -8.62 -3.53
CA ASP A 58 -8.60 -9.38 -2.51
C ASP A 58 -8.31 -8.51 -1.29
N VAL A 59 -8.92 -8.85 -0.16
CA VAL A 59 -8.75 -8.13 1.13
C VAL A 59 -7.28 -8.12 1.58
N ALA A 60 -6.51 -9.16 1.24
CA ALA A 60 -5.08 -9.26 1.59
C ALA A 60 -4.19 -8.22 0.89
N GLN A 61 -4.61 -7.66 -0.25
CA GLN A 61 -3.82 -6.65 -0.97
C GLN A 61 -4.11 -5.21 -0.50
N LEU A 62 -5.27 -4.99 0.13
CA LEU A 62 -5.68 -3.67 0.62
C LEU A 62 -4.90 -3.21 1.85
N GLU A 63 -4.33 -4.11 2.64
CA GLU A 63 -3.46 -3.74 3.77
C GLU A 63 -2.09 -3.22 3.30
N SER A 64 -1.69 -3.48 2.06
CA SER A 64 -0.34 -3.18 1.55
C SER A 64 -0.20 -1.77 0.96
N VAL A 65 -1.31 -1.10 0.64
CA VAL A 65 -1.30 0.14 -0.15
C VAL A 65 -1.93 1.29 0.63
N GLY A 66 -1.18 1.85 1.59
CA GLY A 66 -1.31 3.27 1.92
C GLY A 66 -1.95 3.66 3.25
N GLN A 67 -1.98 2.79 4.26
CA GLN A 67 -2.13 3.27 5.64
C GLN A 67 -0.85 3.00 6.41
N GLU A 68 -0.19 4.08 6.84
CA GLU A 68 0.63 4.04 8.05
C GLU A 68 -0.23 3.33 9.12
N ALA A 69 0.29 2.27 9.73
CA ALA A 69 -0.42 1.51 10.74
C ALA A 69 -0.55 2.37 12.01
N ILE A 70 -1.46 3.34 11.96
CA ILE A 70 -1.78 4.21 13.09
C ILE A 70 -2.59 3.36 14.06
N GLU A 71 -2.01 3.07 15.21
CA GLU A 71 -2.68 2.36 16.29
C GLU A 71 -3.83 3.23 16.83
N TYR A 72 -5.02 2.63 17.01
CA TYR A 72 -6.18 3.32 17.56
C TYR A 72 -6.51 2.78 18.95
N VAL A 73 -6.76 3.68 19.90
CA VAL A 73 -7.12 3.35 21.29
C VAL A 73 -8.52 3.85 21.60
N GLU A 74 -9.30 3.02 22.30
CA GLU A 74 -10.61 3.39 22.84
C GLU A 74 -10.46 4.33 24.05
N VAL A 75 -10.96 5.56 23.91
CA VAL A 75 -11.02 6.53 25.00
C VAL A 75 -12.47 6.74 25.42
N LYS A 76 -12.74 6.63 26.73
CA LYS A 76 -14.06 6.91 27.31
C LYS A 76 -14.13 8.37 27.76
N GLU A 77 -14.87 9.18 27.02
CA GLU A 77 -15.12 10.58 27.33
C GLU A 77 -16.41 10.75 28.14
N VAL A 78 -16.41 11.65 29.11
CA VAL A 78 -17.60 12.06 29.87
C VAL A 78 -18.02 13.45 29.44
N ILE A 79 -19.18 13.56 28.80
CA ILE A 79 -19.72 14.82 28.31
C ILE A 79 -20.47 15.51 29.44
N MET A 80 -19.81 16.48 30.09
CA MET A 80 -20.28 17.22 31.27
C MET A 80 -21.34 18.29 30.94
N ARG A 81 -22.31 17.98 30.09
CA ARG A 81 -23.38 18.90 29.68
C ARG A 81 -24.71 18.53 30.34
N GLY A 82 -25.33 19.49 31.03
CA GLY A 82 -26.63 19.31 31.69
C GLY A 82 -26.53 18.98 33.17
N LYS A 83 -27.60 18.41 33.74
CA LYS A 83 -27.60 17.93 35.14
C LYS A 83 -27.02 16.51 35.20
N PRO A 84 -26.32 16.14 36.27
CA PRO A 84 -25.79 14.79 36.44
C PRO A 84 -26.94 13.76 36.56
N PRO A 85 -26.69 12.49 36.19
CA PRO A 85 -25.42 11.91 35.72
C PRO A 85 -25.11 12.24 34.25
N TYR A 86 -23.81 12.47 33.98
CA TYR A 86 -23.34 12.89 32.66
C TYR A 86 -23.27 11.72 31.66
N ARG A 87 -23.44 12.05 30.38
CA ARG A 87 -23.38 11.10 29.27
C ARG A 87 -21.93 10.64 29.05
N ARG A 88 -21.72 9.35 28.83
CA ARG A 88 -20.42 8.75 28.50
C ARG A 88 -20.42 8.33 27.04
N VAL A 89 -19.31 8.58 26.32
CA VAL A 89 -19.12 8.19 24.92
C VAL A 89 -17.75 7.55 24.77
N THR A 90 -17.68 6.46 24.00
CA THR A 90 -16.41 5.82 23.63
C THR A 90 -16.02 6.31 22.24
N THR A 91 -14.80 6.84 22.10
CA THR A 91 -14.28 7.38 20.84
C THR A 91 -12.93 6.72 20.54
N MET A 92 -12.70 6.33 19.27
CA MET A 92 -11.41 5.82 18.82
C MET A 92 -10.47 6.99 18.54
N MET A 93 -9.33 7.05 19.22
CA MET A 93 -8.30 8.08 18.98
C MET A 93 -7.01 7.46 18.46
N PRO A 94 -6.36 8.07 17.45
CA PRO A 94 -5.07 7.61 16.95
C PRO A 94 -3.96 7.85 17.98
N VAL A 95 -3.00 6.94 18.05
CA VAL A 95 -1.79 7.04 18.87
C VAL A 95 -0.63 7.48 17.99
N TYR A 96 0.12 8.48 18.46
CA TYR A 96 1.32 8.99 17.79
C TYR A 96 2.53 8.81 18.69
N ASP A 97 3.62 8.29 18.13
CA ASP A 97 4.89 8.15 18.84
C ASP A 97 5.61 9.50 18.95
N VAL A 98 5.86 9.94 20.20
CA VAL A 98 6.50 11.24 20.48
C VAL A 98 7.93 11.31 19.89
N ALA A 99 8.67 10.20 19.92
CA ALA A 99 10.05 10.14 19.42
C ALA A 99 10.19 10.44 17.91
N GLN A 100 9.14 10.18 17.12
CA GLN A 100 9.15 10.46 15.68
C GLN A 100 8.96 11.96 15.39
N LEU A 101 8.25 12.67 16.27
CA LEU A 101 7.97 14.09 16.13
C LEU A 101 9.21 14.95 16.43
N GLU A 102 10.01 14.57 17.43
CA GLU A 102 11.24 15.30 17.80
C GLU A 102 12.27 15.36 16.66
N VAL A 103 12.40 14.29 15.86
CA VAL A 103 13.33 14.22 14.71
C VAL A 103 12.95 15.18 13.58
N LEU A 104 11.68 15.60 13.51
CA LEU A 104 11.21 16.57 12.52
C LEU A 104 11.57 18.02 12.92
N ASP A 105 11.50 18.33 14.22
CA ASP A 105 11.78 19.67 14.73
C ASP A 105 13.27 20.05 14.65
N GLU A 106 14.19 19.11 14.89
CA GLU A 106 15.64 19.36 14.83
C GLU A 106 16.15 19.78 13.43
N LYS A 107 15.43 19.42 12.37
CA LYS A 107 15.83 19.73 10.97
C LYS A 107 15.51 21.16 10.55
N ALA A 108 14.68 21.88 11.29
CA ALA A 108 14.21 23.21 10.90
C ALA A 108 15.22 24.35 11.15
N ASP A 109 16.25 24.14 11.99
CA ASP A 109 16.98 25.25 12.63
C ASP A 109 18.38 25.59 12.07
N THR A 110 18.81 25.07 10.91
CA THR A 110 20.17 25.30 10.42
C THR A 110 20.27 25.89 9.01
N GLN A 111 19.81 27.13 8.84
CA GLN A 111 20.33 28.01 7.76
C GLN A 111 20.81 29.36 8.31
N LYS A 112 21.89 29.33 9.11
CA LYS A 112 22.67 30.54 9.40
C LYS A 112 23.45 30.94 8.14
N ARG A 113 22.92 31.91 7.38
CA ARG A 113 23.59 32.49 6.20
C ARG A 113 24.90 33.16 6.64
N GLY A 114 25.99 32.77 6.00
CA GLY A 114 27.35 33.09 6.41
C GLY A 114 27.68 34.59 6.44
N THR A 115 28.32 35.03 7.52
CA THR A 115 28.95 36.35 7.61
C THR A 115 30.30 36.28 6.92
N ARG A 116 30.38 36.75 5.67
CA ARG A 116 31.67 37.00 5.01
C ARG A 116 32.40 38.09 5.83
N PRO A 117 33.52 37.81 6.49
CA PRO A 117 34.21 38.82 7.28
C PRO A 117 34.78 39.89 6.32
N PRO A 118 34.59 41.18 6.62
CA PRO A 118 34.95 42.22 5.69
C PRO A 118 36.45 42.52 5.76
N PHE A 119 37.06 42.60 4.57
CA PHE A 119 38.36 43.15 4.15
C PHE A 119 39.70 42.52 4.58
N LYS A 120 40.63 42.50 3.61
CA LYS A 120 42.06 42.16 3.70
C LYS A 120 42.80 43.18 4.57
N ARG A 121 43.69 42.70 5.44
CA ARG A 121 44.68 43.54 6.12
C ARG A 121 45.94 43.60 5.24
N GLN A 122 46.30 44.80 4.78
CA GLN A 122 47.68 45.10 4.40
C GLN A 122 48.50 45.34 5.67
#